data_AF-A0A1M6W7N3-F1
#
_entry.id   AF-A0A1M6W7N3-F1
#
_cell.length_a   1.000
_cell.length_b   1.000
_cell.length_c   1.000
_cell.angle_alpha   90.00
_cell.angle_beta   90.00
_cell.angle_gamma   90.00
#
_symmetry.space_group_name_H-M   'P 1'
#
loop_
_entity.id
_entity.type
_entity.pdbx_description
1 polymer ?
#
loop_
_entity_poly.entity_id
_entity_poly.type
_entity_poly.pdbx_seq_one_letter_code
_entity_poly.pdbx_strand_id
1 'polypeptide(L)'
;MAPEIKDFLAQARPTELLLLLADRTPPLLQQLRLTFLDLLRQQVLLLENRVPQPPQAGAAAWATYVRPGPALPHYRPRAYEALLLQPFLKKQLPEVLLRHYVRMTFRAAESNERFARIVQLPGLLPTLYATPNWWQRLLGIKHLTPAGDALLTQVRAWLVEQDISLNRLAQQNIPAATAQVAQLGGLLFLLPTFRSPLGHALDQELYRAQYEHYQAVTTISDSAADTHGPSSWYHCGHHFDSHIDGSGHDDSGDAGCGTASGCGGDSGCGGCGSGCGGD
;
A
#
# COMPACT_ATOMS: atom_id res chain seq x y z
N MET A 1 -3.65 -32.52 7.87
CA MET A 1 -4.85 -32.26 7.06
C MET A 1 -4.68 -30.88 6.44
N ALA A 2 -4.83 -30.75 5.12
CA ALA A 2 -4.73 -29.44 4.47
C ALA A 2 -5.97 -28.60 4.86
N PRO A 3 -5.82 -27.32 5.25
CA PRO A 3 -6.97 -26.46 5.51
C PRO A 3 -7.79 -26.28 4.23
N GLU A 4 -9.12 -26.39 4.32
CA GLU A 4 -9.99 -26.07 3.19
C GLU A 4 -9.93 -24.57 2.90
N ILE A 5 -9.90 -24.20 1.61
CA ILE A 5 -9.84 -22.80 1.17
C ILE A 5 -10.98 -21.97 1.79
N LYS A 6 -12.18 -22.55 1.96
CA LYS A 6 -13.35 -21.85 2.52
C LYS A 6 -13.11 -21.43 3.97
N ASP A 7 -12.61 -22.33 4.79
CA ASP A 7 -12.32 -22.06 6.20
C ASP A 7 -11.20 -21.04 6.36
N PHE A 8 -10.21 -21.11 5.47
CA PHE A 8 -9.12 -20.13 5.44
C PHE A 8 -9.62 -18.75 5.04
N LEU A 9 -10.36 -18.62 3.93
CA LEU A 9 -10.88 -17.33 3.44
C LEU A 9 -11.89 -16.70 4.40
N ALA A 10 -12.64 -17.49 5.16
CA ALA A 10 -13.56 -16.98 6.18
C ALA A 10 -12.84 -16.27 7.34
N GLN A 11 -11.59 -16.66 7.62
CA GLN A 11 -10.81 -16.13 8.73
C GLN A 11 -9.69 -15.17 8.27
N ALA A 12 -9.20 -15.34 7.04
CA ALA A 12 -8.06 -14.59 6.54
C ALA A 12 -8.39 -13.10 6.42
N ARG A 13 -7.47 -12.26 6.89
CA ARG A 13 -7.53 -10.83 6.64
C ARG A 13 -6.80 -10.51 5.34
N PRO A 14 -7.16 -9.41 4.65
CA PRO A 14 -6.54 -9.09 3.38
C PRO A 14 -5.01 -8.96 3.49
N THR A 15 -4.50 -8.35 4.57
CA THR A 15 -3.06 -8.21 4.82
C THR A 15 -2.34 -9.54 5.01
N GLU A 16 -3.00 -10.53 5.61
CA GLU A 16 -2.45 -11.87 5.77
C GLU A 16 -2.40 -12.62 4.44
N LEU A 17 -3.46 -12.48 3.64
CA LEU A 17 -3.51 -13.07 2.32
C LEU A 17 -2.48 -12.42 1.39
N LEU A 18 -2.25 -11.11 1.51
CA LEU A 18 -1.16 -10.43 0.81
C LEU A 18 0.22 -11.04 1.15
N LEU A 19 0.47 -11.35 2.43
CA LEU A 19 1.73 -12.00 2.83
C LEU A 19 1.89 -13.41 2.29
N LEU A 20 0.78 -14.14 2.15
CA LEU A 20 0.75 -15.48 1.57
C LEU A 20 0.97 -15.43 0.06
N LEU A 21 0.34 -14.49 -0.64
CA LEU A 21 0.39 -14.36 -2.08
C LEU A 21 1.74 -13.88 -2.61
N ALA A 22 2.44 -13.05 -1.84
CA ALA A 22 3.68 -12.42 -2.24
C ALA A 22 4.89 -13.34 -2.05
N ASP A 23 5.68 -13.52 -3.11
CA ASP A 23 6.91 -14.33 -3.09
C ASP A 23 7.97 -13.74 -2.14
N ARG A 24 7.98 -12.40 -2.02
CA ARG A 24 8.80 -11.65 -1.06
C ARG A 24 7.92 -10.95 -0.04
N THR A 25 8.51 -10.42 1.04
CA THR A 25 7.75 -9.60 1.98
C THR A 25 7.28 -8.31 1.29
N PRO A 26 5.96 -8.08 1.18
CA PRO A 26 5.44 -6.89 0.51
C PRO A 26 5.87 -5.62 1.26
N PRO A 27 5.95 -4.46 0.58
CA PRO A 27 6.30 -3.20 1.22
C PRO A 27 5.39 -2.85 2.40
N LEU A 28 5.96 -2.24 3.44
CA LEU A 28 5.24 -1.87 4.66
C LEU A 28 4.00 -1.01 4.35
N LEU A 29 4.14 -0.05 3.44
CA LEU A 29 3.06 0.84 3.03
C LEU A 29 1.86 0.08 2.47
N GLN A 30 2.11 -0.95 1.66
CA GLN A 30 1.06 -1.79 1.09
C GLN A 30 0.31 -2.55 2.19
N GLN A 31 1.06 -3.12 3.14
CA GLN A 31 0.48 -3.83 4.29
C GLN A 31 -0.35 -2.90 5.19
N LEU A 32 0.14 -1.70 5.48
CA LEU A 32 -0.58 -0.70 6.28
C LEU A 32 -1.83 -0.19 5.57
N ARG A 33 -1.72 0.14 4.27
CA ARG A 33 -2.85 0.56 3.43
C ARG A 33 -3.96 -0.49 3.46
N LEU A 34 -3.60 -1.75 3.21
CA LEU A 34 -4.56 -2.82 3.11
C LEU A 34 -5.27 -3.08 4.45
N THR A 35 -4.51 -3.04 5.55
CA THR A 35 -5.05 -3.14 6.91
C THR A 35 -6.01 -1.97 7.19
N PHE A 36 -5.63 -0.76 6.82
CA PHE A 36 -6.46 0.43 7.03
C PHE A 36 -7.77 0.38 6.23
N LEU A 37 -7.70 -0.01 4.95
CA LEU A 37 -8.88 -0.16 4.09
C LEU A 37 -9.85 -1.21 4.63
N ASP A 38 -9.35 -2.33 5.15
CA ASP A 38 -10.21 -3.34 5.78
C ASP A 38 -10.86 -2.83 7.08
N LEU A 39 -10.14 -2.06 7.90
CA LEU A 39 -10.70 -1.42 9.10
C LEU A 39 -11.80 -0.39 8.77
N LEU A 40 -11.64 0.37 7.67
CA LEU A 40 -12.68 1.28 7.19
C LEU A 40 -13.92 0.51 6.72
N ARG A 41 -13.72 -0.55 5.93
CA ARG A 41 -14.81 -1.40 5.43
C ARG A 41 -15.60 -2.04 6.58
N GLN A 42 -14.91 -2.47 7.63
CA GLN A 42 -15.52 -3.04 8.83
C GLN A 42 -16.17 -1.98 9.74
N GLN A 43 -16.16 -0.71 9.35
CA GLN A 43 -16.67 0.42 10.13
C GLN A 43 -16.03 0.52 11.52
N VAL A 44 -14.79 0.02 11.66
CA VAL A 44 -13.97 0.18 12.86
C VAL A 44 -13.36 1.58 12.88
N LEU A 45 -13.02 2.08 11.70
CA LEU A 45 -12.60 3.45 11.45
C LEU A 45 -13.56 4.12 10.47
N LEU A 46 -13.68 5.44 10.57
CA LEU A 46 -14.43 6.27 9.64
C LEU A 46 -13.55 7.41 9.12
N LEU A 47 -13.85 7.85 7.89
CA LEU A 47 -13.28 9.05 7.31
C LEU A 47 -14.33 10.15 7.24
N GLU A 48 -13.95 11.35 7.67
CA GLU A 48 -14.78 12.53 7.62
C GLU A 48 -14.03 13.67 6.93
N ASN A 49 -14.60 14.20 5.86
CA ASN A 49 -14.07 15.38 5.18
C ASN A 49 -14.79 16.61 5.70
N ARG A 50 -14.05 17.59 6.21
CA ARG A 50 -14.61 18.87 6.67
C ARG A 50 -13.60 20.00 6.55
N VAL A 51 -14.10 21.22 6.54
CA VAL A 51 -13.27 22.43 6.57
C VAL A 51 -12.72 22.60 7.99
N PRO A 52 -11.39 22.74 8.18
CA PRO A 52 -10.79 23.02 9.49
C PRO A 52 -11.37 24.29 10.12
N GLN A 53 -11.65 24.28 11.43
CA GLN A 53 -11.99 25.47 12.19
C GLN A 53 -10.90 25.78 13.23
N PRO A 54 -10.39 27.03 13.29
CA PRO A 54 -10.64 28.13 12.36
C PRO A 54 -9.96 27.89 11.00
N PRO A 55 -10.51 28.41 9.88
CA PRO A 55 -9.85 28.34 8.59
C PRO A 55 -8.52 29.09 8.67
N GLN A 56 -7.41 28.40 8.37
CA GLN A 56 -6.13 29.09 8.19
C GLN A 56 -6.27 30.09 7.04
N ALA A 57 -5.76 31.30 7.25
CA ALA A 57 -5.97 32.45 6.37
C ALA A 57 -5.71 32.09 4.89
N GLY A 58 -6.76 32.19 4.07
CA GLY A 58 -6.64 32.24 2.60
C GLY A 58 -7.40 31.17 1.81
N ALA A 59 -7.67 29.99 2.37
CA ALA A 59 -8.50 28.99 1.68
C ALA A 59 -9.09 27.97 2.65
N ALA A 60 -10.41 27.71 2.53
CA ALA A 60 -11.07 26.58 3.16
C ALA A 60 -10.61 25.26 2.51
N ALA A 61 -9.37 24.84 2.82
CA ALA A 61 -8.86 23.56 2.36
C ALA A 61 -9.61 22.43 3.09
N TRP A 62 -10.28 21.56 2.34
CA TRP A 62 -10.89 20.36 2.90
C TRP A 62 -9.83 19.48 3.56
N ALA A 63 -10.12 19.06 4.79
CA ALA A 63 -9.25 18.19 5.56
C ALA A 63 -9.99 16.88 5.88
N THR A 64 -9.29 15.77 5.69
CA THR A 64 -9.81 14.44 6.01
C THR A 64 -9.36 14.02 7.40
N TYR A 65 -10.32 13.65 8.25
CA TYR A 65 -10.09 13.15 9.60
C TYR A 65 -10.45 11.67 9.69
N VAL A 66 -9.66 10.92 10.46
CA VAL A 66 -9.92 9.54 10.85
C VAL A 66 -10.56 9.54 12.22
N ARG A 67 -11.69 8.86 12.36
CA ARG A 67 -12.48 8.78 13.59
C ARG A 67 -12.74 7.32 13.98
N PRO A 68 -12.96 7.03 15.28
CA PRO A 68 -13.45 5.74 15.70
C PRO A 68 -14.85 5.50 15.10
N GLY A 69 -15.03 4.35 14.47
CA GLY A 69 -16.30 3.96 13.86
C GLY A 69 -17.23 3.21 14.83
N PRO A 70 -18.49 2.97 14.41
CA PRO A 70 -19.49 2.32 15.26
C PRO A 70 -19.11 0.89 15.66
N ALA A 71 -18.30 0.19 14.87
CA ALA A 71 -17.88 -1.17 15.18
C ALA A 71 -16.74 -1.24 16.21
N LEU A 72 -15.98 -0.15 16.42
CA LEU A 72 -14.78 -0.15 17.27
C LEU A 72 -15.03 -0.66 18.71
N PRO A 73 -16.11 -0.29 19.42
CA PRO A 73 -16.32 -0.73 20.80
C PRO A 73 -16.46 -2.25 20.98
N HIS A 74 -16.86 -2.96 19.93
CA HIS A 74 -17.05 -4.42 19.96
C HIS A 74 -15.99 -5.15 19.13
N TYR A 75 -15.07 -4.40 18.53
CA TYR A 75 -14.04 -4.93 17.67
C TYR A 75 -12.92 -5.56 18.49
N ARG A 76 -12.51 -6.77 18.10
CA ARG A 76 -11.35 -7.45 18.66
C ARG A 76 -10.20 -7.38 17.66
N PRO A 77 -9.29 -6.41 17.80
CA PRO A 77 -8.22 -6.24 16.83
C PRO A 77 -7.16 -7.33 16.93
N ARG A 78 -6.62 -7.72 15.79
CA ARG A 78 -5.37 -8.48 15.70
C ARG A 78 -4.19 -7.62 16.12
N ALA A 79 -3.06 -8.26 16.42
CA ALA A 79 -1.88 -7.57 16.92
C ALA A 79 -1.40 -6.43 15.99
N TYR A 80 -1.42 -6.66 14.67
CA TYR A 80 -1.04 -5.65 13.67
C TYR A 80 -2.11 -4.59 13.45
N GLU A 81 -3.41 -4.94 13.55
CA GLU A 81 -4.52 -3.98 13.49
C GLU A 81 -4.49 -3.04 14.71
N ALA A 82 -4.14 -3.56 15.89
CA ALA A 82 -4.04 -2.79 17.12
C ALA A 82 -3.00 -1.66 17.02
N LEU A 83 -1.98 -1.78 16.16
CA LEU A 83 -1.03 -0.70 15.88
C LEU A 83 -1.72 0.51 15.22
N LEU A 84 -2.64 0.25 14.29
CA LEU A 84 -3.43 1.28 13.62
C LEU A 84 -4.46 1.90 14.56
N LEU A 85 -5.03 1.12 15.48
CA LEU A 85 -6.06 1.57 16.41
C LEU A 85 -5.52 2.24 17.68
N GLN A 86 -4.21 2.28 17.91
CA GLN A 86 -3.62 2.89 19.11
C GLN A 86 -4.08 4.32 19.41
N PRO A 87 -4.23 5.23 18.43
CA PRO A 87 -4.70 6.59 18.70
C PRO A 87 -6.08 6.63 19.39
N PHE A 88 -6.94 5.67 19.09
CA PHE A 88 -8.31 5.61 19.58
C PHE A 88 -8.43 4.74 20.84
N LEU A 89 -7.73 3.60 20.88
CA LEU A 89 -7.81 2.67 22.01
C LEU A 89 -6.98 3.10 23.22
N LYS A 90 -5.76 3.62 23.00
CA LYS A 90 -4.84 3.98 24.09
C LYS A 90 -4.91 5.46 24.46
N LYS A 91 -4.92 6.32 23.44
CA LYS A 91 -4.90 7.79 23.64
C LYS A 91 -6.31 8.39 23.70
N GLN A 92 -7.34 7.60 23.41
CA GLN A 92 -8.75 8.02 23.43
C GLN A 92 -9.00 9.30 22.62
N LEU A 93 -8.25 9.48 21.51
CA LEU A 93 -8.44 10.64 20.66
C LEU A 93 -9.81 10.53 19.98
N PRO A 94 -10.64 11.59 19.99
CA PRO A 94 -11.94 11.56 19.30
C PRO A 94 -11.78 11.49 17.78
N GLU A 95 -10.66 12.02 17.26
CA GLU A 95 -10.36 12.10 15.84
C GLU A 95 -8.87 12.44 15.62
N VAL A 96 -8.38 12.16 14.42
CA VAL A 96 -7.01 12.46 14.01
C VAL A 96 -7.00 12.86 12.55
N LEU A 97 -6.36 13.97 12.20
CA LEU A 97 -6.16 14.34 10.79
C LEU A 97 -5.41 13.22 10.04
N LEU A 98 -5.87 12.85 8.84
CA LEU A 98 -5.39 11.68 8.09
C LEU A 98 -3.86 11.67 7.95
N ARG A 99 -3.25 12.79 7.58
CA ARG A 99 -1.78 12.92 7.48
C ARG A 99 -1.06 12.52 8.79
N HIS A 100 -1.60 12.96 9.93
CA HIS A 100 -1.02 12.68 11.24
C HIS A 100 -1.28 11.24 11.67
N TYR A 101 -2.46 10.73 11.34
CA TYR A 101 -2.80 9.32 11.55
C TYR A 101 -1.83 8.41 10.80
N VAL A 102 -1.65 8.63 9.49
CA VAL A 102 -0.73 7.87 8.65
C VAL A 102 0.68 7.93 9.22
N ARG A 103 1.19 9.12 9.53
CA ARG A 103 2.52 9.29 10.14
C ARG A 103 2.67 8.55 11.47
N MET A 104 1.66 8.57 12.34
CA MET A 104 1.69 7.82 13.61
C MET A 104 1.71 6.31 13.37
N THR A 105 0.87 5.81 12.46
CA THR A 105 0.79 4.36 12.17
C THR A 105 2.07 3.84 11.51
N PHE A 106 2.65 4.60 10.58
CA PHE A 106 3.92 4.25 9.95
C PHE A 106 5.05 4.16 10.99
N ARG A 107 5.15 5.15 11.88
CA ARG A 107 6.13 5.13 12.98
C ARG A 107 5.90 3.98 13.96
N ALA A 108 4.65 3.66 14.28
CA ALA A 108 4.31 2.57 15.19
C ALA A 108 4.62 1.17 14.61
N ALA A 109 4.62 1.04 13.28
CA ALA A 109 5.00 -0.19 12.60
C ALA A 109 6.52 -0.44 12.58
N GLU A 110 7.31 0.64 12.73
CA GLU A 110 8.78 0.68 12.76
C GLU A 110 9.48 0.20 11.48
N SER A 111 9.36 -1.09 11.13
CA SER A 111 10.03 -1.69 9.97
C SER A 111 9.12 -2.66 9.23
N ASN A 112 9.45 -2.91 7.96
CA ASN A 112 8.71 -3.85 7.13
C ASN A 112 8.74 -5.27 7.69
N GLU A 113 9.92 -5.72 8.14
CA GLU A 113 10.13 -7.06 8.69
C GLU A 113 9.39 -7.25 10.02
N ARG A 114 9.42 -6.22 10.88
CA ARG A 114 8.71 -6.26 12.16
C ARG A 114 7.21 -6.34 11.93
N PHE A 115 6.65 -5.49 11.07
CA PHE A 115 5.22 -5.51 10.79
C PHE A 115 4.79 -6.84 10.15
N ALA A 116 5.53 -7.32 9.14
CA ALA A 116 5.25 -8.61 8.51
C ALA A 116 5.29 -9.77 9.51
N ARG A 117 6.24 -9.76 10.45
CA ARG A 117 6.31 -10.76 11.52
C ARG A 117 5.07 -10.70 12.42
N ILE A 118 4.62 -9.50 12.80
CA ILE A 118 3.40 -9.34 13.63
C ILE A 118 2.16 -9.83 12.89
N VAL A 119 2.08 -9.65 11.57
CA VAL A 119 0.98 -10.18 10.74
C VAL A 119 1.05 -11.71 10.62
N GLN A 120 2.25 -12.29 10.58
CA GLN A 120 2.43 -13.74 10.48
C GLN A 120 2.15 -14.51 11.77
N LEU A 121 2.30 -13.88 12.94
CA LEU A 121 2.13 -14.54 14.24
C LEU A 121 0.69 -15.01 14.55
N PRO A 122 -0.37 -14.23 14.27
CA PRO A 122 -1.74 -14.66 14.55
C PRO A 122 -2.30 -15.64 13.51
N GLY A 123 -3.11 -16.59 13.99
CA GLY A 123 -3.98 -17.40 13.14
C GLY A 123 -3.29 -18.59 12.47
N LEU A 124 -3.68 -18.88 11.22
CA LEU A 124 -3.29 -20.07 10.47
C LEU A 124 -1.98 -19.90 9.69
N LEU A 125 -1.54 -18.66 9.44
CA LEU A 125 -0.32 -18.37 8.67
C LEU A 125 0.94 -19.11 9.15
N PRO A 126 1.24 -19.19 10.46
CA PRO A 126 2.45 -19.90 10.93
C PRO A 126 2.51 -21.35 10.47
N THR A 127 1.35 -22.01 10.34
CA THR A 127 1.28 -23.43 9.96
C THR A 127 1.53 -23.66 8.47
N LEU A 128 1.40 -22.61 7.65
CA LEU A 128 1.60 -22.67 6.21
C LEU A 128 3.06 -22.51 5.81
N TYR A 129 3.88 -21.87 6.65
CA TYR A 129 5.30 -21.66 6.41
C TYR A 129 6.14 -22.76 7.06
N ALA A 130 7.15 -23.23 6.32
CA ALA A 130 8.18 -24.10 6.88
C ALA A 130 9.05 -23.29 7.85
N THR A 131 9.51 -23.93 8.92
CA THR A 131 10.46 -23.31 9.86
C THR A 131 11.76 -22.98 9.13
N PRO A 132 12.13 -21.69 8.98
CA PRO A 132 13.30 -21.33 8.20
C PRO A 132 14.58 -21.63 8.98
N ASN A 133 15.57 -22.17 8.27
CA ASN A 133 16.94 -22.32 8.76
C ASN A 133 17.59 -20.94 8.94
N TRP A 134 18.67 -20.88 9.72
CA TRP A 134 19.31 -19.61 10.08
C TRP A 134 19.75 -18.77 8.86
N TRP A 135 20.23 -19.39 7.78
CA TRP A 135 20.62 -18.69 6.55
C TRP A 135 19.43 -18.22 5.72
N GLN A 136 18.31 -18.95 5.73
CA GLN A 136 17.07 -18.53 5.07
C GLN A 136 16.47 -17.30 5.77
N ARG A 137 16.60 -17.23 7.10
CA ARG A 137 16.23 -16.03 7.87
C ARG A 137 17.06 -14.82 7.47
N LEU A 138 18.36 -15.00 7.17
CA LEU A 138 19.24 -13.93 6.72
C LEU A 138 18.86 -13.42 5.32
N LEU A 139 18.50 -14.32 4.41
CA LEU A 139 18.10 -13.97 3.04
C LEU A 139 16.63 -13.55 2.91
N GLY A 140 15.85 -13.59 3.99
CA GLY A 140 14.42 -13.28 3.97
C GLY A 140 13.59 -14.23 3.09
N ILE A 141 14.10 -15.42 2.80
CA ILE A 141 13.44 -16.40 1.93
C ILE A 141 12.33 -17.08 2.72
N LYS A 142 11.10 -16.97 2.21
CA LYS A 142 9.93 -17.66 2.74
C LYS A 142 9.80 -19.01 2.04
N HIS A 143 9.71 -20.09 2.82
CA HIS A 143 9.35 -21.40 2.30
C HIS A 143 7.96 -21.79 2.79
N LEU A 144 7.09 -22.15 1.86
CA LEU A 144 5.80 -22.75 2.18
C LEU A 144 5.97 -24.26 2.44
N THR A 145 5.14 -24.80 3.31
CA THR A 145 4.92 -26.24 3.41
C THR A 145 4.15 -26.72 2.18
N PRO A 146 4.14 -28.04 1.87
CA PRO A 146 3.30 -28.56 0.79
C PRO A 146 1.81 -28.20 0.93
N ALA A 147 1.30 -28.13 2.17
CA ALA A 147 -0.06 -27.67 2.45
C ALA A 147 -0.23 -26.17 2.18
N GLY A 148 0.77 -25.36 2.53
CA GLY A 148 0.81 -23.92 2.22
C GLY A 148 0.85 -23.64 0.73
N ASP A 149 1.62 -24.41 -0.03
CA ASP A 149 1.74 -24.28 -1.49
C ASP A 149 0.44 -24.68 -2.21
N ALA A 150 -0.18 -25.79 -1.78
CA ALA A 150 -1.49 -26.21 -2.27
C ALA A 150 -2.57 -25.15 -1.98
N LEU A 151 -2.56 -24.57 -0.78
CA LEU A 151 -3.50 -23.51 -0.42
C LEU A 151 -3.24 -22.22 -1.21
N LEU A 152 -1.98 -21.82 -1.38
CA LEU A 152 -1.60 -20.65 -2.17
C LEU A 152 -2.13 -20.77 -3.60
N THR A 153 -1.94 -21.94 -4.22
CA THR A 153 -2.43 -22.23 -5.57
C THR A 153 -3.96 -22.10 -5.65
N GLN A 154 -4.69 -22.66 -4.68
CA GLN A 154 -6.15 -22.55 -4.59
C GLN A 154 -6.62 -21.09 -4.41
N VAL A 155 -5.94 -20.32 -3.55
CA VAL A 155 -6.26 -18.91 -3.33
C VAL A 155 -6.02 -18.09 -4.60
N ARG A 156 -4.89 -18.28 -5.29
CA ARG A 156 -4.58 -17.57 -6.54
C ARG A 156 -5.65 -17.84 -7.61
N ALA A 157 -5.99 -19.10 -7.82
CA ALA A 157 -7.04 -19.50 -8.77
C ALA A 157 -8.40 -18.87 -8.41
N TRP A 158 -8.76 -18.90 -7.12
CA TRP A 158 -10.00 -18.29 -6.64
C TRP A 158 -10.04 -16.78 -6.86
N LEU A 159 -8.96 -16.03 -6.57
CA LEU A 159 -8.91 -14.59 -6.78
C LEU A 159 -9.07 -14.20 -8.26
N VAL A 160 -8.44 -14.95 -9.17
CA VAL A 160 -8.56 -14.74 -10.62
C VAL A 160 -10.01 -14.97 -11.08
N GLU A 161 -10.65 -16.05 -10.60
CA GLU A 161 -12.05 -16.34 -10.91
C GLU A 161 -12.99 -15.23 -10.42
N GLN A 162 -12.77 -14.75 -9.19
CA GLN A 162 -13.56 -13.67 -8.62
C GLN A 162 -13.41 -12.36 -9.40
N ASP A 163 -12.18 -12.02 -9.82
CA ASP A 163 -11.88 -10.83 -10.62
C ASP A 163 -12.58 -10.86 -11.99
N ILE A 164 -12.49 -11.99 -12.71
CA ILE A 164 -13.16 -12.18 -14.00
C ILE A 164 -14.69 -12.08 -13.83
N SER A 165 -15.24 -12.77 -12.83
CA SER A 165 -16.68 -12.75 -12.57
C SER A 165 -17.17 -11.35 -12.24
N LEU A 166 -16.44 -10.62 -11.38
CA LEU A 166 -16.82 -9.29 -10.95
C LEU A 166 -16.79 -8.30 -12.12
N ASN A 167 -15.75 -8.34 -12.96
CA ASN A 167 -15.63 -7.49 -14.13
C ASN A 167 -16.77 -7.72 -15.13
N ARG A 168 -17.14 -8.99 -15.36
CA ARG A 168 -18.30 -9.33 -16.18
C ARG A 168 -19.61 -8.82 -15.58
N LEU A 169 -19.84 -9.01 -14.29
CA LEU A 169 -21.06 -8.52 -13.62
C LEU A 169 -21.13 -7.00 -13.60
N ALA A 170 -20.01 -6.30 -13.41
CA ALA A 170 -19.98 -4.84 -13.39
C ALA A 170 -20.46 -4.23 -14.73
N GLN A 171 -20.22 -4.92 -15.84
CA GLN A 171 -20.67 -4.50 -17.18
C GLN A 171 -22.12 -4.87 -17.47
N GLN A 172 -22.64 -5.97 -16.89
CA GLN A 172 -23.93 -6.55 -17.26
C GLN A 172 -25.04 -6.28 -16.23
N ASN A 173 -24.71 -6.29 -14.95
CA ASN A 173 -25.67 -6.25 -13.84
C ASN A 173 -25.02 -5.65 -12.58
N ILE A 174 -25.15 -4.32 -12.44
CA ILE A 174 -24.61 -3.56 -11.31
C ILE A 174 -25.10 -4.12 -9.96
N PRO A 175 -26.41 -4.40 -9.74
CA PRO A 175 -26.86 -5.04 -8.49
C PRO A 175 -26.12 -6.34 -8.15
N ALA A 176 -25.95 -7.24 -9.12
CA ALA A 176 -25.24 -8.50 -8.89
C ALA A 176 -23.75 -8.27 -8.59
N ALA A 177 -23.11 -7.32 -9.28
CA ALA A 177 -21.73 -6.93 -9.01
C ALA A 177 -21.58 -6.37 -7.58
N THR A 178 -22.50 -5.51 -7.14
CA THR A 178 -22.47 -4.95 -5.78
C THR A 178 -22.65 -6.01 -4.71
N ALA A 179 -23.50 -7.02 -4.95
CA ALA A 179 -23.67 -8.15 -4.05
C ALA A 179 -22.37 -8.99 -3.97
N GLN A 180 -21.71 -9.24 -5.10
CA GLN A 180 -20.43 -9.95 -5.12
C GLN A 180 -19.33 -9.16 -4.38
N VAL A 181 -19.25 -7.84 -4.57
CA VAL A 181 -18.32 -6.97 -3.81
C VAL A 181 -18.56 -7.07 -2.31
N ALA A 182 -19.82 -7.05 -1.88
CA ALA A 182 -20.18 -7.19 -0.47
C ALA A 182 -19.75 -8.56 0.11
N GLN A 183 -19.88 -9.64 -0.68
CA GLN A 183 -19.45 -10.99 -0.31
C GLN A 183 -17.93 -11.12 -0.20
N LEU A 184 -17.18 -10.53 -1.15
CA LEU A 184 -15.71 -10.53 -1.11
C LEU A 184 -15.17 -9.74 0.09
N GLY A 185 -15.89 -8.71 0.50
CA GLY A 185 -15.51 -7.87 1.64
C GLY A 185 -14.12 -7.25 1.43
N GLY A 186 -13.19 -7.51 2.36
CA GLY A 186 -11.84 -6.95 2.31
C GLY A 186 -10.95 -7.60 1.24
N LEU A 187 -11.30 -8.80 0.76
CA LEU A 187 -10.53 -9.52 -0.25
C LEU A 187 -10.60 -8.83 -1.62
N LEU A 188 -11.60 -7.97 -1.82
CA LEU A 188 -11.71 -7.10 -3.00
C LEU A 188 -10.43 -6.30 -3.26
N PHE A 189 -9.74 -5.87 -2.21
CA PHE A 189 -8.52 -5.07 -2.32
C PHE A 189 -7.30 -5.86 -2.85
N LEU A 190 -7.43 -7.18 -2.97
CA LEU A 190 -6.40 -8.07 -3.51
C LEU A 190 -6.70 -8.48 -4.96
N LEU A 191 -7.85 -8.09 -5.50
CA LEU A 191 -8.17 -8.38 -6.89
C LEU A 191 -7.24 -7.59 -7.82
N PRO A 192 -6.68 -8.22 -8.87
CA PRO A 192 -5.73 -7.58 -9.78
C PRO A 192 -6.24 -6.28 -10.40
N THR A 193 -7.55 -6.17 -10.67
CA THR A 193 -8.14 -5.00 -11.35
C THR A 193 -8.60 -3.89 -10.41
N PHE A 194 -8.58 -4.08 -9.09
CA PHE A 194 -9.21 -3.13 -8.19
C PHE A 194 -8.37 -1.87 -7.94
N ARG A 195 -8.85 -0.72 -8.42
CA ARG A 195 -8.32 0.62 -8.11
C ARG A 195 -9.41 1.47 -7.45
N SER A 196 -9.20 1.91 -6.21
CA SER A 196 -10.13 2.83 -5.54
C SER A 196 -9.56 4.26 -5.45
N PRO A 197 -10.37 5.31 -5.69
CA PRO A 197 -9.96 6.70 -5.46
C PRO A 197 -9.45 6.95 -4.03
N LEU A 198 -10.06 6.27 -3.06
CA LEU A 198 -9.62 6.29 -1.67
C LEU A 198 -8.21 5.70 -1.49
N GLY A 199 -7.93 4.60 -2.19
CA GLY A 199 -6.59 4.00 -2.25
C GLY A 199 -5.55 5.00 -2.76
N HIS A 200 -5.87 5.77 -3.81
CA HIS A 200 -4.98 6.80 -4.34
C HIS A 200 -4.70 7.94 -3.33
N ALA A 201 -5.71 8.43 -2.62
CA ALA A 201 -5.52 9.45 -1.60
C ALA A 201 -4.64 8.95 -0.44
N LEU A 202 -4.82 7.69 -0.02
CA LEU A 202 -3.97 7.03 0.96
C LEU A 202 -2.53 6.89 0.48
N ASP A 203 -2.32 6.47 -0.77
CA ASP A 203 -0.98 6.30 -1.35
C ASP A 203 -0.20 7.61 -1.31
N GLN A 204 -0.85 8.73 -1.65
CA GLN A 204 -0.24 10.06 -1.60
C GLN A 204 0.18 10.45 -0.17
N GLU A 205 -0.68 10.22 0.82
CA GLU A 205 -0.37 10.54 2.23
C GLU A 205 0.68 9.60 2.84
N LEU A 206 0.67 8.31 2.47
CA LEU A 206 1.66 7.33 2.86
C LEU A 206 3.05 7.68 2.31
N TYR A 207 3.13 8.07 1.04
CA TYR A 207 4.38 8.53 0.42
C TYR A 207 4.92 9.79 1.10
N ARG A 208 4.07 10.77 1.41
CA ARG A 208 4.46 11.97 2.17
C ARG A 208 5.03 11.61 3.54
N ALA A 209 4.36 10.75 4.29
CA ALA A 209 4.83 10.31 5.61
C ALA A 209 6.18 9.58 5.54
N GLN A 210 6.39 8.78 4.48
CA GLN A 210 7.67 8.14 4.20
C GLN A 210 8.78 9.18 3.97
N TYR A 211 8.56 10.14 3.07
CA TYR A 211 9.52 11.19 2.75
C TYR A 211 9.91 12.04 3.97
N GLU A 212 8.92 12.48 4.76
CA GLU A 212 9.15 13.20 6.01
C GLU A 212 9.96 12.39 7.02
N HIS A 213 9.76 11.07 7.08
CA HIS A 213 10.51 10.21 7.98
C HIS A 213 11.97 10.08 7.54
N TYR A 214 12.25 9.89 6.24
CA TYR A 214 13.62 9.79 5.74
C TYR A 214 14.40 11.10 5.90
N GLN A 215 13.79 12.26 5.64
CA GLN A 215 14.46 13.55 5.86
C GLN A 215 14.74 13.86 7.33
N ALA A 216 13.88 13.39 8.24
CA ALA A 216 14.12 13.50 9.68
C ALA A 216 15.29 12.62 10.17
N VAL A 217 15.73 11.64 9.37
CA VAL A 217 16.87 10.76 9.67
C VAL A 217 18.16 11.24 8.99
N THR A 218 18.07 11.99 7.88
CA THR A 218 19.23 12.52 7.14
C THR A 218 19.59 13.98 7.45
N THR A 219 18.97 14.61 8.45
CA THR A 219 19.37 15.94 8.92
C THR A 219 20.60 15.89 9.84
N ILE A 220 21.71 15.42 9.26
CA ILE A 220 23.06 15.97 9.47
C ILE A 220 23.63 16.22 8.06
N SER A 221 23.18 17.28 7.39
CA SER A 221 23.99 18.02 6.42
C SER A 221 23.20 19.25 5.98
N ASP A 222 23.67 20.42 6.40
CA ASP A 222 23.21 21.71 5.93
C ASP A 222 23.50 21.88 4.43
N SER A 223 22.49 22.24 3.64
CA SER A 223 22.58 23.28 2.59
C SER A 223 21.24 23.36 1.83
N ALA A 224 20.72 24.57 1.76
CA ALA A 224 19.55 24.92 0.95
C ALA A 224 19.87 24.83 -0.54
N ALA A 225 18.96 24.27 -1.34
CA ALA A 225 18.52 24.81 -2.64
C ALA A 225 17.64 23.80 -3.40
N ASP A 226 16.44 24.27 -3.73
CA ASP A 226 15.75 24.11 -5.00
C ASP A 226 15.51 22.74 -5.67
N THR A 227 14.21 22.48 -5.77
CA THR A 227 13.54 22.25 -7.07
C THR A 227 13.96 21.02 -7.84
N HIS A 228 13.73 19.85 -7.25
CA HIS A 228 13.31 18.66 -8.00
C HIS A 228 12.11 18.06 -7.28
N GLY A 229 10.93 18.65 -7.45
CA GLY A 229 9.70 17.90 -7.24
C GLY A 229 9.75 16.72 -8.22
N PRO A 230 9.71 15.46 -7.76
CA PRO A 230 9.77 14.35 -8.70
C PRO A 230 8.44 14.32 -9.45
N SER A 231 8.50 14.94 -10.62
CA SER A 231 7.90 14.52 -11.87
C SER A 231 7.26 13.14 -11.78
N SER A 232 5.94 13.18 -11.63
CA SER A 232 5.02 12.20 -12.17
C SER A 232 5.10 10.79 -11.55
N TRP A 233 4.00 10.48 -10.89
CA TRP A 233 3.49 9.15 -10.59
C TRP A 233 3.39 8.20 -11.83
N TYR A 234 3.78 8.65 -13.03
CA TYR A 234 3.70 7.89 -14.28
C TYR A 234 4.84 6.86 -14.46
N HIS A 235 5.93 6.93 -13.68
CA HIS A 235 7.07 6.00 -13.82
C HIS A 235 7.22 4.96 -12.70
N CYS A 236 6.37 4.99 -11.67
CA CYS A 236 6.34 3.95 -10.63
C CYS A 236 5.01 3.18 -10.71
N GLY A 237 4.99 2.20 -11.62
CA GLY A 237 4.09 1.05 -11.69
C GLY A 237 2.71 1.19 -11.05
N HIS A 238 1.69 1.46 -11.86
CA HIS A 238 0.27 1.40 -11.47
C HIS A 238 -0.27 -0.03 -11.24
N HIS A 239 0.57 -0.99 -10.84
CA HIS A 239 0.20 -2.39 -10.78
C HIS A 239 0.44 -2.97 -9.39
N PHE A 240 -0.50 -3.82 -8.98
CA PHE A 240 -0.36 -4.76 -7.86
C PHE A 240 0.91 -5.65 -8.03
N ASP A 241 1.48 -5.68 -9.26
CA ASP A 241 2.57 -6.54 -9.73
C ASP A 241 3.90 -5.86 -10.12
N SER A 242 4.13 -4.56 -9.90
CA SER A 242 5.37 -3.93 -10.42
C SER A 242 6.69 -4.36 -9.75
N HIS A 243 6.69 -5.45 -9.00
CA HIS A 243 7.90 -6.14 -8.53
C HIS A 243 7.89 -7.66 -8.76
N ILE A 244 6.98 -8.20 -9.57
CA ILE A 244 6.91 -9.66 -9.80
C ILE A 244 7.60 -10.16 -11.08
N ASP A 245 8.01 -9.33 -12.03
CA ASP A 245 8.87 -9.78 -13.14
C ASP A 245 10.05 -8.83 -13.36
N GLY A 246 11.27 -9.38 -13.25
CA GLY A 246 12.50 -8.70 -13.66
C GLY A 246 13.63 -8.69 -12.62
N SER A 247 14.10 -9.86 -12.18
CA SER A 247 15.52 -10.02 -11.75
C SER A 247 16.00 -11.48 -11.76
N GLY A 248 15.89 -12.15 -12.90
CA GLY A 248 17.01 -12.99 -13.40
C GLY A 248 17.87 -12.07 -14.28
N HIS A 249 19.17 -11.89 -14.06
CA HIS A 249 20.27 -12.78 -14.52
C HIS A 249 19.96 -13.24 -15.97
N ASP A 250 20.60 -12.81 -17.05
CA ASP A 250 22.00 -12.44 -17.26
C ASP A 250 22.16 -11.53 -18.52
N ASP A 251 23.30 -10.84 -18.57
CA ASP A 251 24.16 -10.55 -19.74
C ASP A 251 23.63 -9.95 -21.06
N SER A 252 24.44 -8.97 -21.50
CA SER A 252 24.82 -8.63 -22.88
C SER A 252 23.97 -7.65 -23.70
N GLY A 253 24.67 -6.66 -24.25
CA GLY A 253 24.54 -6.38 -25.68
C GLY A 253 23.82 -5.10 -26.07
N ASP A 254 24.58 -4.23 -26.72
CA ASP A 254 24.21 -3.05 -27.48
C ASP A 254 22.91 -3.10 -28.33
N ALA A 255 22.46 -1.87 -28.63
CA ALA A 255 21.83 -1.42 -29.87
C ALA A 255 20.30 -1.53 -30.02
N GLY A 256 19.71 -0.45 -30.55
CA GLY A 256 18.63 -0.60 -31.53
C GLY A 256 17.46 0.38 -31.44
N CYS A 257 17.67 1.56 -32.02
CA CYS A 257 16.72 2.56 -32.52
C CYS A 257 15.26 2.15 -32.83
N GLY A 258 14.36 3.12 -32.63
CA GLY A 258 13.60 3.71 -33.76
C GLY A 258 12.08 3.69 -33.64
N THR A 259 11.45 4.87 -33.71
CA THR A 259 10.66 5.32 -34.87
C THR A 259 10.25 6.78 -34.70
N ALA A 260 9.97 7.43 -35.83
CA ALA A 260 10.17 8.83 -36.11
C ALA A 260 8.88 9.67 -36.10
N SER A 261 9.04 10.99 -35.88
CA SER A 261 8.34 12.13 -36.50
C SER A 261 8.73 13.37 -35.67
N GLY A 262 9.30 14.47 -36.16
CA GLY A 262 9.41 15.01 -37.51
C GLY A 262 8.89 16.45 -37.51
N CYS A 263 9.65 17.41 -36.97
CA CYS A 263 9.63 18.88 -37.14
C CYS A 263 10.87 19.39 -36.37
N GLY A 264 11.89 20.08 -36.89
CA GLY A 264 12.00 20.99 -38.01
C GLY A 264 12.37 22.38 -37.45
N GLY A 265 13.60 22.85 -37.68
CA GLY A 265 13.96 24.28 -37.63
C GLY A 265 14.76 24.78 -36.41
N ASP A 266 16.08 24.63 -36.49
CA ASP A 266 17.11 25.67 -36.51
C ASP A 266 17.00 26.94 -35.61
N SER A 267 18.16 27.27 -35.01
CA SER A 267 18.71 28.61 -34.72
C SER A 267 18.56 29.16 -33.29
N GLY A 268 19.69 29.36 -32.60
CA GLY A 268 19.76 30.31 -31.48
C GLY A 268 20.89 30.07 -30.48
N CYS A 269 22.00 30.78 -30.66
CA CYS A 269 23.27 30.69 -29.94
C CYS A 269 23.17 30.73 -28.40
N GLY A 270 23.87 29.80 -27.74
CA GLY A 270 24.46 30.00 -26.42
C GLY A 270 25.83 30.65 -26.57
N GLY A 271 26.01 31.82 -25.98
CA GLY A 271 27.28 32.53 -25.88
C GLY A 271 27.43 33.11 -24.49
N CYS A 272 28.38 32.55 -23.73
CA CYS A 272 28.82 33.00 -22.42
C CYS A 272 29.26 34.48 -22.45
N GLY A 273 29.01 35.22 -21.37
CA GLY A 273 29.52 36.58 -21.22
C GLY A 273 29.20 37.22 -19.88
N SER A 274 30.15 37.09 -18.96
CA SER A 274 30.39 37.90 -17.75
C SER A 274 30.04 39.40 -17.84
N GLY A 275 29.64 40.01 -16.72
CA GLY A 275 29.72 41.47 -16.57
C GLY A 275 29.11 42.04 -15.28
N CYS A 276 29.94 42.70 -14.48
CA CYS A 276 29.65 43.44 -13.25
C CYS A 276 28.97 44.82 -13.48
N GLY A 277 28.44 45.42 -12.40
CA GLY A 277 28.08 46.86 -12.25
C GLY A 277 26.59 47.05 -11.97
N GLY A 278 26.14 47.61 -10.83
CA GLY A 278 26.25 49.04 -10.42
C GLY A 278 25.15 49.84 -11.15
N ASP A 279 24.14 50.46 -10.54
CA ASP A 279 23.88 51.01 -9.20
C ASP A 279 22.48 50.61 -8.68
#